data_AF-A0A2N4YLI9-F1
#
_entry.id   AF-A0A2N4YLI9-F1
#
_cell.length_a   1.000
_cell.length_b   1.000
_cell.length_c   1.000
_cell.angle_alpha   90.00
_cell.angle_beta   90.00
_cell.angle_gamma   90.00
#
_symmetry.space_group_name_H-M   'P 1'
#
loop_
_entity.id
_entity.type
_entity.pdbx_description
1 polymer ?
#
loop_
_entity_poly.entity_id
_entity_poly.type
_entity_poly.pdbx_seq_one_letter_code
_entity_poly.pdbx_strand_id
1 'polypeptide(L)'
;MFPDEALSDDKFLMGRLRLLQPVKGYRAATDPVLLAAACPARAGESVLDLGCGAGAAALCLAARVPGVVLAGLEVQPEYADLARRNAARNGVTMEVVEGDLAAMPRVLRRDFDHVIANPPYYDAGGSPSPVAARDRALRVATPIAAWVAAAGARLRPGGWLTMIFATQCLPEALAALPPKLGSAAVLPLEPRIGRAPPRVILQARKGGRAAFRLLAPVTLHEGAAHDGDRENYTPLARAVLREGADLSAAFGRDGNTCP
;
A
#
# COMPACT_ATOMS: atom_id res chain seq x y z
N MET A 1 17.91 -12.63 8.87
CA MET A 1 18.28 -11.64 7.82
C MET A 1 18.41 -12.42 6.52
N PHE A 2 17.85 -11.95 5.41
CA PHE A 2 17.98 -12.66 4.13
C PHE A 2 19.44 -12.60 3.64
N PRO A 3 20.05 -13.74 3.26
CA PRO A 3 21.37 -13.74 2.66
C PRO A 3 21.30 -13.19 1.23
N ASP A 4 22.38 -12.58 0.75
CA ASP A 4 22.39 -11.82 -0.51
C ASP A 4 22.09 -12.72 -1.73
N GLU A 5 22.54 -13.97 -1.72
CA GLU A 5 22.25 -14.96 -2.77
C GLU A 5 20.77 -15.37 -2.83
N ALA A 6 19.99 -15.10 -1.77
CA ALA A 6 18.55 -15.35 -1.73
C ALA A 6 17.73 -14.12 -2.12
N LEU A 7 18.37 -13.02 -2.55
CA LEU A 7 17.73 -11.78 -2.94
C LEU A 7 17.83 -11.56 -4.46
N SER A 8 16.75 -11.08 -5.06
CA SER A 8 16.77 -10.47 -6.39
C SER A 8 16.76 -8.95 -6.26
N ASP A 9 17.20 -8.29 -7.33
CA ASP A 9 17.35 -6.85 -7.41
C ASP A 9 16.38 -6.29 -8.44
N ASP A 10 15.20 -5.93 -7.97
CA ASP A 10 14.06 -5.67 -8.82
C ASP A 10 13.92 -4.15 -9.06
N LYS A 11 13.69 -3.77 -10.32
CA LYS A 11 13.47 -2.38 -10.71
C LYS A 11 12.01 -2.00 -10.51
N PHE A 12 11.79 -0.89 -9.83
CA PHE A 12 10.48 -0.24 -9.70
C PHE A 12 10.55 1.12 -10.39
N LEU A 13 9.40 1.60 -10.90
CA LEU A 13 9.28 2.91 -11.54
C LEU A 13 10.35 3.12 -12.65
N MET A 14 10.46 2.14 -13.56
CA MET A 14 11.47 2.09 -14.62
C MET A 14 12.93 2.27 -14.14
N GLY A 15 13.22 1.78 -12.93
CA GLY A 15 14.56 1.80 -12.35
C GLY A 15 14.89 3.06 -11.55
N ARG A 16 13.93 3.99 -11.37
CA ARG A 16 14.07 5.08 -10.39
C ARG A 16 14.20 4.55 -8.96
N LEU A 17 13.69 3.35 -8.71
CA LEU A 17 13.88 2.61 -7.48
C LEU A 17 14.42 1.21 -7.76
N ARG A 18 15.28 0.73 -6.86
CA ARG A 18 15.78 -0.64 -6.85
C ARG A 18 15.52 -1.27 -5.50
N LEU A 19 14.74 -2.34 -5.48
CA LEU A 19 14.36 -3.03 -4.25
C LEU A 19 14.96 -4.44 -4.27
N LEU A 20 15.72 -4.75 -3.22
CA LEU A 20 16.06 -6.11 -2.87
C LEU A 20 14.77 -6.82 -2.44
N GLN A 21 14.47 -7.95 -3.07
CA GLN A 21 13.31 -8.78 -2.79
C GLN A 21 13.76 -10.23 -2.57
N PRO A 22 13.16 -10.98 -1.62
CA PRO A 22 13.50 -12.38 -1.48
C PRO A 22 13.04 -13.17 -2.71
N VAL A 23 13.90 -14.04 -3.23
CA VAL A 23 13.57 -14.93 -4.35
C VAL A 23 12.43 -15.87 -3.96
N LYS A 24 12.39 -16.29 -2.69
CA LYS A 24 11.31 -17.09 -2.08
C LYS A 24 10.68 -16.31 -0.93
N GLY A 25 9.36 -16.14 -0.98
CA GLY A 25 8.59 -15.39 0.02
C GLY A 25 7.71 -14.33 -0.63
N TYR A 26 7.23 -13.38 0.16
CA TYR A 26 6.47 -12.25 -0.35
C TYR A 26 7.35 -11.34 -1.20
N ARG A 27 6.83 -10.96 -2.37
CA ARG A 27 7.44 -10.01 -3.30
C ARG A 27 6.43 -8.91 -3.62
N ALA A 28 6.87 -7.67 -3.48
CA ALA A 28 6.14 -6.52 -3.94
C ALA A 28 6.01 -6.54 -5.48
N ALA A 29 4.84 -6.13 -5.96
CA ALA A 29 4.52 -5.97 -7.36
C ALA A 29 3.73 -4.66 -7.54
N THR A 30 2.54 -4.72 -8.15
CA THR A 30 1.71 -3.54 -8.48
C THR A 30 1.12 -2.85 -7.25
N ASP A 31 0.66 -3.60 -6.25
CA ASP A 31 -0.15 -3.07 -5.15
C ASP A 31 0.57 -1.96 -4.33
N PRO A 32 1.84 -2.14 -3.90
CA PRO A 32 2.58 -1.07 -3.21
C PRO A 32 2.75 0.20 -4.04
N VAL A 33 2.88 0.08 -5.36
CA VAL A 33 3.03 1.24 -6.26
C VAL A 33 1.71 2.00 -6.38
N LEU A 34 0.59 1.28 -6.54
CA LEU A 34 -0.75 1.87 -6.59
C LEU A 34 -1.14 2.52 -5.25
N LEU A 35 -0.80 1.88 -4.13
CA LEU A 35 -0.97 2.44 -2.79
C LEU A 35 -0.18 3.74 -2.63
N ALA A 36 1.11 3.73 -3.00
CA ALA A 36 1.96 4.90 -2.92
C ALA A 36 1.44 6.05 -3.80
N ALA A 37 0.94 5.76 -5.00
CA ALA A 37 0.36 6.73 -5.91
C ALA A 37 -0.95 7.34 -5.37
N ALA A 38 -1.74 6.56 -4.65
CA ALA A 38 -3.01 7.02 -4.08
C ALA A 38 -2.84 7.86 -2.81
N CYS A 39 -1.71 7.80 -2.10
CA CYS A 39 -1.50 8.56 -0.87
C CYS A 39 -1.39 10.09 -1.15
N PRO A 40 -2.20 10.97 -0.54
CA PRO A 40 -2.20 12.40 -0.86
C PRO A 40 -1.10 13.18 -0.12
N ALA A 41 0.01 12.53 0.24
CA ALA A 41 1.09 13.14 1.01
C ALA A 41 1.83 14.22 0.24
N ARG A 42 2.34 15.20 1.00
CA ARG A 42 3.14 16.32 0.52
C ARG A 42 4.53 16.28 1.15
N ALA A 43 5.47 16.98 0.52
CA ALA A 43 6.82 17.15 1.07
C ALA A 43 6.75 17.71 2.51
N GLY A 44 7.57 17.16 3.40
CA GLY A 44 7.61 17.51 4.82
C GLY A 44 6.57 16.80 5.70
N GLU A 45 5.58 16.11 5.11
CA GLU A 45 4.58 15.36 5.88
C GLU A 45 5.12 13.98 6.30
N SER A 46 4.65 13.51 7.46
CA SER A 46 5.03 12.25 8.08
C SER A 46 4.10 11.11 7.65
N VAL A 47 4.68 9.97 7.25
CA VAL A 47 3.95 8.79 6.80
C VAL A 47 4.40 7.55 7.56
N LEU A 48 3.43 6.83 8.13
CA LEU A 48 3.63 5.50 8.70
C LEU A 48 3.16 4.43 7.72
N ASP A 49 4.04 3.52 7.33
CA ASP A 49 3.72 2.30 6.58
C ASP A 49 3.51 1.14 7.55
N LEU A 50 2.26 0.74 7.75
CA LEU A 50 1.91 -0.39 8.62
C LEU A 50 2.11 -1.70 7.85
N GLY A 51 2.95 -2.58 8.39
CA GLY A 51 3.31 -3.83 7.71
C GLY A 51 4.17 -3.55 6.49
N CYS A 52 5.22 -2.75 6.67
CA CYS A 52 5.96 -2.16 5.54
C CYS A 52 6.71 -3.21 4.69
N GLY A 53 6.84 -4.46 5.16
CA GLY A 53 7.56 -5.50 4.43
C GLY A 53 8.97 -5.05 4.08
N ALA A 54 9.36 -5.16 2.81
CA ALA A 54 10.64 -4.69 2.29
C ALA A 54 10.69 -3.17 1.97
N GLY A 55 9.69 -2.39 2.42
CA GLY A 55 9.60 -0.94 2.27
C GLY A 55 9.01 -0.45 0.94
N ALA A 56 8.44 -1.34 0.11
CA ALA A 56 8.09 -1.01 -1.28
C ALA A 56 7.12 0.18 -1.41
N ALA A 57 6.06 0.25 -0.59
CA ALA A 57 5.07 1.32 -0.67
C ALA A 57 5.65 2.66 -0.19
N ALA A 58 6.25 2.68 1.00
CA ALA A 58 6.94 3.85 1.53
C ALA A 58 8.01 4.41 0.58
N LEU A 59 8.83 3.55 -0.04
CA LEU A 59 9.89 3.98 -0.96
C LEU A 59 9.34 4.46 -2.29
N CYS A 60 8.29 3.82 -2.84
CA CYS A 60 7.57 4.35 -4.00
C CYS A 60 6.97 5.72 -3.71
N LEU A 61 6.46 5.93 -2.49
CA LEU A 61 5.93 7.22 -2.06
C LEU A 61 7.04 8.28 -2.01
N ALA A 62 8.20 7.97 -1.42
CA ALA A 62 9.34 8.90 -1.38
C ALA A 62 9.89 9.25 -2.78
N ALA A 63 9.85 8.32 -3.73
CA ALA A 63 10.23 8.60 -5.12
C ALA A 63 9.26 9.56 -5.82
N ARG A 64 7.96 9.47 -5.51
CA ARG A 64 6.93 10.37 -6.07
C ARG A 64 6.89 11.72 -5.34
N VAL A 65 7.08 11.72 -4.03
CA VAL A 65 6.98 12.90 -3.16
C VAL A 65 8.29 13.07 -2.38
N PRO A 66 9.32 13.70 -2.99
CA PRO A 66 10.57 13.95 -2.29
C PRO A 66 10.35 14.76 -1.01
N GLY A 67 11.01 14.36 0.07
CA GLY A 67 10.96 15.06 1.36
C GLY A 67 9.87 14.59 2.34
N VAL A 68 9.14 13.52 2.06
CA VAL A 68 8.29 12.87 3.07
C VAL A 68 9.14 12.27 4.20
N VAL A 69 8.61 12.27 5.42
CA VAL A 69 9.26 11.67 6.60
C VAL A 69 8.67 10.29 6.84
N LEU A 70 9.44 9.23 6.60
CA LEU A 70 8.94 7.86 6.61
C LEU A 70 9.24 7.12 7.91
N ALA A 71 8.23 6.42 8.42
CA ALA A 71 8.37 5.35 9.39
C ALA A 71 7.68 4.08 8.90
N GLY A 72 8.14 2.91 9.32
CA GLY A 72 7.55 1.62 9.01
C GLY A 72 7.47 0.72 10.23
N LEU A 73 6.37 -0.02 10.36
CA LEU A 73 6.23 -1.13 11.29
C LEU A 73 6.30 -2.44 10.52
N GLU A 74 7.14 -3.38 10.95
CA GLU A 74 7.18 -4.73 10.38
C GLU A 74 7.35 -5.77 11.49
N VAL A 75 6.58 -6.85 11.43
CA VAL A 75 6.59 -7.90 12.46
C VAL A 75 7.72 -8.91 12.23
N GLN A 76 8.17 -9.09 10.98
CA GLN A 76 9.25 -10.01 10.62
C GLN A 76 10.60 -9.28 10.58
N PRO A 77 11.55 -9.60 11.47
CA PRO A 77 12.86 -8.93 11.50
C PRO A 77 13.62 -8.97 10.17
N GLU A 78 13.46 -10.04 9.39
CA GLU A 78 14.15 -10.18 8.10
C GLU A 78 13.64 -9.21 7.03
N TYR A 79 12.33 -8.91 7.03
CA TYR A 79 11.75 -7.91 6.15
C TYR A 79 12.03 -6.50 6.67
N ALA A 80 12.01 -6.28 7.98
CA ALA A 80 12.38 -5.00 8.58
C ALA A 80 13.82 -4.60 8.22
N ASP A 81 14.76 -5.55 8.31
CA ASP A 81 16.12 -5.34 7.82
C ASP A 81 16.15 -5.01 6.32
N LEU A 82 15.42 -5.78 5.50
CA LEU A 82 15.37 -5.57 4.05
C LEU A 82 14.82 -4.18 3.69
N ALA A 83 13.83 -3.67 4.43
CA ALA A 83 13.32 -2.30 4.30
C ALA A 83 14.40 -1.25 4.60
N ARG A 84 15.19 -1.44 5.67
CA ARG A 84 16.31 -0.53 6.00
C ARG A 84 17.35 -0.53 4.89
N ARG A 85 17.72 -1.72 4.38
CA ARG A 85 18.66 -1.88 3.26
C ARG A 85 18.15 -1.21 1.99
N ASN A 86 16.88 -1.40 1.65
CA ASN A 86 16.25 -0.78 0.49
C ASN A 86 16.15 0.74 0.64
N ALA A 87 15.84 1.25 1.82
CA ALA A 87 15.83 2.70 2.08
C ALA A 87 17.23 3.29 1.86
N ALA A 88 18.26 2.73 2.51
CA ALA A 88 19.65 3.16 2.35
C ALA A 88 20.10 3.12 0.89
N ARG A 89 19.77 2.03 0.18
CA ARG A 89 20.11 1.82 -1.23
C ARG A 89 19.53 2.88 -2.16
N ASN A 90 18.34 3.39 -1.86
CA ASN A 90 17.68 4.42 -2.66
C ASN A 90 17.92 5.84 -2.12
N GLY A 91 18.83 6.01 -1.15
CA GLY A 91 19.12 7.32 -0.54
C GLY A 91 17.94 7.90 0.24
N VAL A 92 17.00 7.05 0.68
CA VAL A 92 15.80 7.45 1.41
C VAL A 92 16.02 7.16 2.90
N THR A 93 15.73 8.15 3.75
CA THR A 93 15.70 7.93 5.20
C THR A 93 14.34 7.38 5.61
N MET A 94 14.34 6.23 6.29
CA MET A 94 13.12 5.60 6.81
C MET A 94 13.40 4.98 8.18
N GLU A 95 12.60 5.36 9.18
CA GLU A 95 12.64 4.73 10.51
C GLU A 95 11.87 3.40 10.48
N VAL A 96 12.57 2.28 10.42
CA VAL A 96 11.94 0.95 10.43
C VAL A 96 12.01 0.34 11.82
N VAL A 97 10.84 0.02 12.37
CA VAL A 97 10.67 -0.51 13.73
C VAL A 97 10.09 -1.91 13.64
N GLU A 98 10.75 -2.84 14.33
CA GLU A 98 10.25 -4.20 14.47
C GLU A 98 9.17 -4.25 15.54
N GLY A 99 8.03 -4.89 15.23
CA GLY A 99 6.97 -5.07 16.20
C GLY A 99 5.65 -5.51 15.62
N ASP A 100 4.73 -5.84 16.53
CA ASP A 100 3.37 -6.25 16.21
C ASP A 100 2.44 -5.03 16.24
N LEU A 101 1.54 -4.92 15.26
CA LEU A 101 0.53 -3.87 15.20
C LEU A 101 -0.46 -3.93 16.37
N ALA A 102 -0.77 -5.13 16.86
CA ALA A 102 -1.62 -5.34 18.03
C ALA A 102 -0.95 -4.84 19.33
N ALA A 103 0.38 -4.76 19.34
CA ALA A 103 1.20 -4.29 20.46
C ALA A 103 2.17 -3.17 20.01
N MET A 104 1.64 -2.15 19.33
CA MET A 104 2.41 -1.06 18.71
C MET A 104 3.60 -0.59 19.56
N PRO A 105 4.85 -0.63 19.05
CA PRO A 105 6.03 -0.16 19.75
C PRO A 105 5.93 1.31 20.18
N ARG A 106 6.46 1.65 21.37
CA ARG A 106 6.34 3.01 21.95
C ARG A 106 6.83 4.12 21.02
N VAL A 107 7.91 3.88 20.28
CA VAL A 107 8.50 4.86 19.37
C VAL A 107 7.55 5.26 18.23
N LEU A 108 6.67 4.35 17.81
CA LEU A 108 5.64 4.61 16.80
C LEU A 108 4.32 5.11 17.41
N ARG A 109 4.22 5.25 18.74
CA ARG A 109 3.03 5.81 19.42
C ARG A 109 3.00 7.34 19.38
N ARG A 110 3.35 7.90 18.21
CA ARG A 110 3.16 9.31 17.86
C ARG A 110 2.12 9.43 16.74
N ASP A 111 1.73 10.66 16.43
CA ASP A 111 0.76 10.94 15.38
C ASP A 111 1.47 11.21 14.05
N PHE A 112 0.85 10.79 12.95
CA PHE A 112 1.35 10.93 11.58
C PHE A 112 0.33 11.67 10.71
N ASP A 113 0.81 12.39 9.70
CA ASP A 113 -0.04 13.00 8.66
C ASP A 113 -0.77 11.93 7.86
N HIS A 114 -0.07 10.85 7.53
CA HIS A 114 -0.59 9.74 6.75
C HIS A 114 -0.25 8.40 7.39
N VAL A 115 -1.18 7.46 7.26
CA VAL A 115 -0.91 6.04 7.49
C VAL A 115 -1.27 5.30 6.21
N ILE A 116 -0.31 4.55 5.69
CA ILE A 116 -0.51 3.66 4.55
C ILE A 116 -0.44 2.21 5.00
N ALA A 117 -1.17 1.32 4.34
CA ALA A 117 -1.04 -0.12 4.58
C ALA A 117 -1.37 -0.93 3.32
N ASN A 118 -0.62 -2.01 3.11
CA ASN A 118 -0.94 -3.08 2.17
C ASN A 118 -1.02 -4.41 2.94
N PRO A 119 -2.11 -4.66 3.69
CA PRO A 119 -2.23 -5.85 4.50
C PRO A 119 -2.19 -7.12 3.63
N PRO A 120 -1.60 -8.23 4.12
CA PRO A 120 -1.59 -9.49 3.39
C PRO A 120 -3.03 -9.99 3.13
N TYR A 121 -3.27 -10.55 1.95
CA TYR A 121 -4.61 -11.04 1.57
C TYR A 121 -4.81 -12.53 1.87
N TYR A 122 -6.07 -12.89 2.08
CA TYR A 122 -6.54 -14.26 2.10
C TYR A 122 -6.86 -14.73 0.67
N ASP A 123 -6.15 -15.74 0.17
CA ASP A 123 -6.68 -16.58 -0.89
C ASP A 123 -7.48 -17.72 -0.25
N ALA A 124 -8.81 -17.63 -0.33
CA ALA A 124 -9.72 -18.65 0.17
C ALA A 124 -9.73 -19.94 -0.69
N GLY A 125 -9.01 -19.98 -1.82
CA GLY A 125 -9.16 -21.04 -2.83
C GLY A 125 -7.88 -21.71 -3.34
N GLY A 126 -6.72 -21.46 -2.75
CA GLY A 126 -5.45 -22.07 -3.18
C GLY A 126 -4.73 -22.81 -2.05
N SER A 127 -4.37 -24.07 -2.28
CA SER A 127 -3.47 -24.82 -1.41
C SER A 127 -2.08 -24.18 -1.44
N PRO A 128 -1.60 -23.54 -0.37
CA PRO A 128 -0.29 -22.91 -0.36
C PRO A 128 0.81 -23.99 -0.35
N SER A 129 1.94 -23.71 -1.00
CA SER A 129 3.16 -24.51 -0.80
C SER A 129 3.59 -24.45 0.68
N PRO A 130 4.36 -25.42 1.22
CA PRO A 130 4.77 -25.42 2.63
C PRO A 130 5.53 -24.16 3.08
N VAL A 131 6.29 -23.54 2.17
CA VAL A 131 6.97 -22.24 2.41
C VAL A 131 5.96 -21.12 2.47
N ALA A 132 5.01 -21.10 1.54
CA ALA A 132 3.89 -20.17 1.57
C ALA A 132 3.01 -20.40 2.82
N ALA A 133 2.92 -21.62 3.37
CA ALA A 133 2.12 -21.93 4.56
C ALA A 133 2.71 -21.36 5.85
N ARG A 134 4.04 -21.33 6.02
CA ARG A 134 4.71 -20.71 7.18
C ARG A 134 4.68 -19.18 7.12
N ASP A 135 4.98 -18.60 5.97
CA ASP A 135 4.84 -17.16 5.74
C ASP A 135 3.38 -16.73 5.88
N ARG A 136 2.44 -17.55 5.39
CA ARG A 136 1.00 -17.37 5.59
C ARG A 136 0.66 -17.46 7.06
N ALA A 137 1.09 -18.46 7.83
CA ALA A 137 0.77 -18.58 9.27
C ALA A 137 1.21 -17.36 10.10
N LEU A 138 2.36 -16.76 9.80
CA LEU A 138 2.82 -15.51 10.44
C LEU A 138 2.06 -14.25 9.95
N ARG A 139 1.51 -14.28 8.73
CA ARG A 139 0.74 -13.19 8.11
C ARG A 139 -0.79 -13.32 8.25
N VAL A 140 -1.29 -14.48 8.71
CA VAL A 140 -2.71 -14.90 8.64
C VAL A 140 -3.57 -14.48 9.83
N ALA A 141 -2.99 -14.01 10.92
CA ALA A 141 -3.73 -13.88 12.17
C ALA A 141 -4.42 -12.52 12.39
N THR A 142 -4.16 -11.50 11.55
CA THR A 142 -4.60 -10.13 11.86
C THR A 142 -5.74 -9.67 10.96
N PRO A 143 -6.99 -9.55 11.48
CA PRO A 143 -8.15 -9.11 10.71
C PRO A 143 -7.97 -7.70 10.15
N ILE A 144 -8.58 -7.37 9.01
CA ILE A 144 -8.46 -6.05 8.39
C ILE A 144 -8.93 -4.95 9.35
N ALA A 145 -9.87 -5.26 10.25
CA ALA A 145 -10.33 -4.37 11.30
C ALA A 145 -9.21 -3.90 12.25
N ALA A 146 -8.26 -4.77 12.60
CA ALA A 146 -7.14 -4.42 13.47
C ALA A 146 -6.17 -3.44 12.78
N TRP A 147 -5.97 -3.59 11.47
CA TRP A 147 -5.18 -2.65 10.66
C TRP A 147 -5.82 -1.27 10.62
N VAL A 148 -7.13 -1.20 10.37
CA VAL A 148 -7.89 0.07 10.35
C VAL A 148 -7.85 0.75 11.73
N ALA A 149 -8.01 -0.02 12.81
CA ALA A 149 -7.94 0.51 14.18
C ALA A 149 -6.54 1.05 14.52
N ALA A 150 -5.49 0.29 14.23
CA ALA A 150 -4.10 0.72 14.43
C ALA A 150 -3.78 1.99 13.64
N ALA A 151 -4.22 2.05 12.38
CA ALA A 151 -4.03 3.24 11.55
C ALA A 151 -4.76 4.47 12.11
N GLY A 152 -6.05 4.33 12.44
CA GLY A 152 -6.85 5.42 13.01
C GLY A 152 -6.27 5.98 14.31
N ALA A 153 -5.65 5.11 15.12
CA ALA A 153 -5.00 5.49 16.36
C ALA A 153 -3.70 6.29 16.16
N ARG A 154 -3.01 6.13 15.01
CA ARG A 154 -1.74 6.78 14.69
C ARG A 154 -1.88 8.02 13.81
N LEU A 155 -3.07 8.32 13.30
CA LEU A 155 -3.30 9.54 12.53
C LEU A 155 -3.42 10.78 13.44
N ARG A 156 -2.82 11.90 13.04
CA ARG A 156 -3.17 13.21 13.62
C ARG A 156 -4.59 13.64 13.22
N PRO A 157 -5.22 14.58 13.93
CA PRO A 157 -6.44 15.23 13.44
C PRO A 157 -6.24 15.80 12.03
N GLY A 158 -7.14 15.46 11.11
CA GLY A 158 -7.06 15.86 9.69
C GLY A 158 -6.16 14.98 8.81
N GLY A 159 -5.44 14.00 9.38
CA GLY A 159 -4.60 13.06 8.65
C GLY A 159 -5.38 12.00 7.87
N TRP A 160 -4.70 11.30 6.97
CA TRP A 160 -5.29 10.35 6.02
C TRP A 160 -4.83 8.91 6.20
N LEU A 161 -5.81 8.00 6.24
CA LEU A 161 -5.59 6.59 5.98
C LEU A 161 -5.65 6.35 4.48
N THR A 162 -4.69 5.62 3.91
CA THR A 162 -4.77 5.03 2.56
C THR A 162 -4.43 3.54 2.65
N MET A 163 -5.32 2.65 2.25
CA MET A 163 -5.08 1.21 2.28
C MET A 163 -5.44 0.59 0.93
N ILE A 164 -4.60 -0.31 0.43
CA ILE A 164 -4.96 -1.18 -0.68
C ILE A 164 -5.28 -2.56 -0.12
N PHE A 165 -6.40 -3.14 -0.51
CA PHE A 165 -6.68 -4.53 -0.17
C PHE A 165 -7.60 -5.27 -1.14
N ALA A 166 -7.67 -6.60 -0.98
CA ALA A 166 -8.55 -7.45 -1.77
C ALA A 166 -10.04 -7.10 -1.52
N THR A 167 -10.82 -7.00 -2.60
CA THR A 167 -12.20 -6.47 -2.57
C THR A 167 -13.11 -7.20 -1.58
N GLN A 168 -12.91 -8.49 -1.35
CA GLN A 168 -13.68 -9.26 -0.37
C GLN A 168 -13.52 -8.76 1.08
N CYS A 169 -12.42 -8.08 1.41
CA CYS A 169 -12.19 -7.51 2.73
C CYS A 169 -12.90 -6.15 2.93
N LEU A 170 -13.50 -5.58 1.88
CA LEU A 170 -14.12 -4.25 1.93
C LEU A 170 -15.24 -4.11 2.98
N PRO A 171 -16.20 -5.06 3.10
CA PRO A 171 -17.24 -4.94 4.12
C PRO A 171 -16.68 -4.86 5.55
N GLU A 172 -15.69 -5.69 5.87
CA GLU A 172 -15.03 -5.68 7.19
C GLU A 172 -14.23 -4.39 7.40
N ALA A 173 -13.49 -3.93 6.39
CA ALA A 173 -12.72 -2.68 6.47
C ALA A 173 -13.63 -1.45 6.71
N LEU A 174 -14.78 -1.37 6.03
CA LEU A 174 -15.74 -0.29 6.20
C LEU A 174 -16.42 -0.34 7.58
N ALA A 175 -16.78 -1.53 8.05
CA ALA A 175 -17.35 -1.72 9.39
C ALA A 175 -16.36 -1.35 10.51
N ALA A 176 -15.06 -1.51 10.25
CA ALA A 176 -14.01 -1.20 11.22
C ALA A 176 -13.60 0.29 11.26
N LEU A 177 -14.11 1.14 10.36
CA LEU A 177 -13.80 2.57 10.39
C LEU A 177 -14.34 3.18 11.71
N PRO A 178 -13.47 3.71 12.59
CA PRO A 178 -13.95 4.32 13.82
C PRO A 178 -14.77 5.57 13.51
N PRO A 179 -15.69 6.01 14.38
CA PRO A 179 -16.58 7.15 14.12
C PRO A 179 -15.86 8.45 13.74
N LYS A 180 -14.61 8.62 14.17
CA LYS A 180 -13.77 9.79 13.86
C LYS A 180 -13.00 9.65 12.55
N LEU A 181 -13.08 8.53 11.83
CA LEU A 181 -12.39 8.30 10.55
C LEU A 181 -13.45 8.25 9.43
N GLY A 182 -13.84 9.44 8.97
CA GLY A 182 -14.90 9.65 8.00
C GLY A 182 -14.40 10.21 6.67
N SER A 183 -15.28 10.85 5.89
CA SER A 183 -15.00 11.27 4.50
C SER A 183 -14.40 10.13 3.66
N ALA A 184 -14.84 8.89 3.92
CA ALA A 184 -14.25 7.71 3.33
C ALA A 184 -14.59 7.60 1.84
N ALA A 185 -13.62 7.14 1.06
CA ALA A 185 -13.77 6.92 -0.38
C ALA A 185 -13.10 5.60 -0.78
N VAL A 186 -13.77 4.87 -1.67
CA VAL A 186 -13.28 3.58 -2.18
C VAL A 186 -13.06 3.70 -3.67
N LEU A 187 -11.84 3.41 -4.12
CA LEU A 187 -11.45 3.34 -5.53
C LEU A 187 -11.28 1.87 -5.93
N PRO A 188 -12.17 1.31 -6.76
CA PRO A 188 -11.97 -0.02 -7.30
C PRO A 188 -10.88 -0.03 -8.38
N LEU A 189 -10.05 -1.07 -8.39
CA LEU A 189 -9.01 -1.28 -9.39
C LEU A 189 -9.43 -2.45 -10.29
N GLU A 190 -10.00 -2.15 -11.45
CA GLU A 190 -10.42 -3.19 -12.38
C GLU A 190 -9.24 -3.60 -13.26
N PRO A 191 -9.00 -4.91 -13.47
CA PRO A 191 -7.91 -5.35 -14.34
C PRO A 191 -8.13 -4.89 -15.78
N ARG A 192 -9.39 -4.97 -16.24
CA ARG A 192 -9.87 -4.64 -17.59
C ARG A 192 -11.32 -4.20 -17.47
N ILE A 193 -11.79 -3.43 -18.45
CA ILE A 193 -13.17 -2.96 -18.51
C ILE A 193 -14.14 -4.14 -18.37
N GLY A 194 -15.08 -4.01 -17.42
CA GLY A 194 -16.13 -5.00 -17.19
C GLY A 194 -15.69 -6.23 -16.39
N ARG A 195 -14.46 -6.23 -15.85
CA ARG A 195 -14.00 -7.28 -14.94
C ARG A 195 -14.14 -6.84 -13.49
N ALA A 196 -14.57 -7.77 -12.64
CA ALA A 196 -14.67 -7.51 -11.21
C ALA A 196 -13.28 -7.08 -10.67
N PRO A 197 -13.21 -5.98 -9.90
CA PRO A 197 -11.96 -5.50 -9.33
C PRO A 197 -11.49 -6.49 -8.26
N PRO A 198 -10.29 -7.10 -8.37
CA PRO A 198 -9.75 -7.96 -7.34
C PRO A 198 -9.18 -7.16 -6.17
N ARG A 199 -8.96 -5.85 -6.35
CA ARG A 199 -8.40 -4.92 -5.36
C ARG A 199 -9.22 -3.64 -5.31
N VAL A 200 -9.24 -3.03 -4.14
CA VAL A 200 -9.76 -1.69 -3.89
C VAL A 200 -8.73 -0.88 -3.10
N ILE A 201 -8.74 0.44 -3.28
CA ILE A 201 -8.05 1.37 -2.39
C ILE A 201 -9.09 2.12 -1.56
N LEU A 202 -8.96 2.05 -0.24
CA LEU A 202 -9.73 2.83 0.72
C LEU A 202 -8.93 4.04 1.17
N GLN A 203 -9.52 5.23 1.06
CA GLN A 203 -9.07 6.42 1.77
C GLN A 203 -10.08 6.85 2.83
N ALA A 204 -9.60 7.33 3.97
CA ALA A 204 -10.44 7.98 4.96
C ALA A 204 -9.66 9.06 5.73
N ARG A 205 -10.36 10.09 6.23
CA ARG A 205 -9.74 11.23 6.89
C ARG A 205 -10.16 11.32 8.36
N LYS A 206 -9.19 11.44 9.27
CA LYS A 206 -9.47 11.61 10.69
C LYS A 206 -10.10 12.98 10.96
N GLY A 207 -11.27 13.00 11.57
CA GLY A 207 -12.13 14.17 11.72
C GLY A 207 -12.96 14.52 10.47
N GLY A 208 -12.89 13.70 9.41
CA GLY A 208 -13.65 13.89 8.17
C GLY A 208 -15.17 13.70 8.39
N ARG A 209 -15.98 14.54 7.75
CA ARG A 209 -17.45 14.54 7.89
C ARG A 209 -18.21 14.46 6.56
N ALA A 210 -17.52 14.36 5.42
CA ALA A 210 -18.24 14.20 4.16
C ALA A 210 -18.83 12.81 4.04
N ALA A 211 -19.86 12.71 3.19
CA ALA A 211 -20.48 11.44 2.83
C ALA A 211 -19.43 10.45 2.27
N PHE A 212 -19.71 9.18 2.50
CA PHE A 212 -18.99 8.09 1.85
C PHE A 212 -19.09 8.21 0.32
N ARG A 213 -18.03 7.83 -0.39
CA ARG A 213 -18.01 7.80 -1.85
C ARG A 213 -17.49 6.45 -2.37
N LEU A 214 -18.24 5.85 -3.28
CA LEU A 214 -17.74 4.80 -4.16
C LEU A 214 -17.35 5.45 -5.49
N LEU A 215 -16.08 5.38 -5.85
CA LEU A 215 -15.53 6.03 -7.03
C LEU A 215 -15.70 5.14 -8.27
N ALA A 216 -15.66 5.76 -9.44
CA ALA A 216 -15.54 5.02 -10.70
C ALA A 216 -14.25 4.18 -10.68
N PRO A 217 -14.26 2.95 -11.22
CA PRO A 217 -13.08 2.10 -11.23
C PRO A 217 -11.96 2.71 -12.07
N VAL A 218 -10.72 2.43 -11.69
CA VAL A 218 -9.54 2.66 -12.54
C VAL A 218 -9.19 1.36 -13.24
N THR A 219 -9.20 1.40 -14.58
CA THR A 219 -8.80 0.28 -15.44
C THR A 219 -7.29 0.18 -15.54
N LEU A 220 -6.73 -0.98 -15.21
CA LEU A 220 -5.28 -1.20 -15.24
C LEU A 220 -4.77 -1.55 -16.65
N HIS A 221 -5.49 -2.38 -17.41
CA HIS A 221 -5.04 -2.86 -18.72
C HIS A 221 -6.01 -2.52 -19.87
N GLU A 222 -5.47 -2.28 -21.06
CA GLU A 222 -6.20 -2.02 -22.31
C GLU A 222 -6.72 -3.29 -22.97
N GLY A 223 -7.95 -3.25 -23.50
CA GLY A 223 -8.57 -4.37 -24.20
C GLY A 223 -9.30 -5.37 -23.29
N ALA A 224 -10.22 -6.14 -23.85
CA ALA A 224 -11.10 -7.06 -23.11
C ALA A 224 -10.41 -8.38 -22.68
N ALA A 225 -9.28 -8.72 -23.31
CA ALA A 225 -8.50 -9.92 -23.06
C ALA A 225 -6.99 -9.62 -23.18
N HIS A 226 -6.16 -10.53 -22.68
CA HIS A 226 -4.72 -10.46 -22.84
C HIS A 226 -4.35 -10.96 -24.25
N ASP A 227 -3.71 -10.11 -25.05
CA ASP A 227 -3.46 -10.34 -26.48
C ASP A 227 -1.99 -10.72 -26.81
N GLY A 228 -1.25 -11.23 -25.82
CA GLY A 228 0.12 -11.73 -25.93
C GLY A 228 1.06 -11.19 -24.84
N ASP A 229 2.35 -11.54 -24.90
CA ASP A 229 3.38 -11.25 -23.88
C ASP A 229 3.80 -9.76 -23.75
N ARG A 230 3.02 -8.84 -24.30
CA ARG A 230 3.31 -7.40 -24.27
C ARG A 230 2.58 -6.73 -23.12
N GLU A 231 3.28 -5.79 -22.49
CA GLU A 231 2.68 -4.90 -21.50
C GLU A 231 1.58 -4.06 -22.13
N ASN A 232 0.38 -4.14 -21.58
CA ASN A 232 -0.81 -3.45 -22.08
C ASN A 232 -1.50 -2.64 -20.97
N TYR A 233 -0.72 -1.92 -20.16
CA TYR A 233 -1.30 -0.98 -19.20
C TYR A 233 -2.01 0.17 -19.91
N THR A 234 -3.12 0.65 -19.35
CA THR A 234 -3.73 1.92 -19.77
C THR A 234 -2.74 3.07 -19.57
N PRO A 235 -2.89 4.23 -20.26
CA PRO A 235 -1.98 5.35 -20.10
C PRO A 235 -1.82 5.80 -18.64
N LEU A 236 -2.93 5.84 -17.88
CA LEU A 236 -2.92 6.15 -16.45
C LEU A 236 -2.14 5.10 -15.65
N ALA A 237 -2.44 3.81 -15.83
CA ALA A 237 -1.78 2.74 -15.09
C ALA A 237 -0.28 2.67 -15.42
N ARG A 238 0.10 2.91 -16.68
CA ARG A 238 1.51 3.01 -17.08
C ARG A 238 2.19 4.18 -16.38
N ALA A 239 1.61 5.38 -16.42
CA ALA A 239 2.18 6.56 -15.76
C ALA A 239 2.39 6.30 -14.25
N VAL A 240 1.44 5.64 -13.58
CA VAL A 240 1.58 5.27 -12.17
C VAL A 240 2.67 4.21 -11.96
N LEU A 241 2.57 3.07 -12.64
CA LEU A 241 3.41 1.89 -12.40
C LEU A 241 4.85 2.05 -12.91
N ARG A 242 5.06 2.90 -13.92
CA ARG A 242 6.34 3.08 -14.60
C ARG A 242 7.00 4.41 -14.26
N GLU A 243 6.21 5.46 -14.00
CA GLU A 243 6.75 6.81 -13.81
C GLU A 243 6.45 7.38 -12.41
N GLY A 244 5.69 6.65 -11.58
CA GLY A 244 5.34 7.08 -10.23
C GLY A 244 4.36 8.26 -10.23
N ALA A 245 3.48 8.35 -11.25
CA ALA A 245 2.48 9.40 -11.33
C ALA A 245 1.49 9.36 -10.15
N ASP A 246 0.83 10.49 -9.90
CA ASP A 246 -0.19 10.62 -8.87
C ASP A 246 -1.49 9.90 -9.24
N LEU A 247 -2.05 9.16 -8.29
CA LEU A 247 -3.39 8.59 -8.34
C LEU A 247 -4.32 9.21 -7.29
N SER A 248 -3.79 10.02 -6.36
CA SER A 248 -4.57 10.64 -5.30
C SER A 248 -5.62 11.62 -5.83
N ALA A 249 -5.40 12.22 -7.01
CA ALA A 249 -6.39 13.03 -7.71
C ALA A 249 -7.71 12.30 -8.01
N ALA A 250 -7.71 10.97 -8.18
CA ALA A 250 -8.94 10.18 -8.36
C ALA A 250 -9.86 10.26 -7.13
N PHE A 251 -9.31 10.60 -5.96
CA PHE A 251 -10.05 10.83 -4.72
C PHE A 251 -10.49 12.28 -4.54
N GLY A 252 -10.17 13.19 -5.46
CA GLY A 252 -10.65 14.58 -5.46
C GLY A 252 -12.18 14.66 -5.42
N ARG A 253 -12.73 15.78 -4.93
CA ARG A 253 -14.19 15.99 -4.86
C ARG A 253 -14.79 16.53 -6.15
N ASP A 254 -13.97 16.81 -7.14
CA ASP A 254 -14.42 17.50 -8.34
C ASP A 254 -14.57 16.49 -9.48
N GLY A 255 -15.82 16.28 -9.90
CA GLY A 255 -16.14 15.78 -11.22
C GLY A 255 -15.78 16.81 -12.31
N ASN A 256 -14.55 17.34 -12.27
CA ASN A 256 -14.04 18.28 -13.25
C ASN A 256 -12.52 18.20 -13.29
N THR A 257 -12.00 17.33 -14.15
CA THR A 257 -10.88 17.55 -15.10
C THR A 257 -10.37 16.21 -15.62
N CYS A 258 -10.98 15.72 -16.70
CA CYS A 258 -10.22 15.25 -17.83
C CYS A 258 -10.76 16.03 -19.05
N PRO A 259 -9.90 16.63 -19.88
CA PRO A 259 -10.32 17.15 -21.18
C PRO A 259 -10.83 16.02 -22.08
#